data_AF-A0A924MCX4-F1
#
_entry.id   AF-A0A924MCX4-F1
#
_cell.length_a   1.000
_cell.length_b   1.000
_cell.length_c   1.000
_cell.angle_alpha   90.00
_cell.angle_beta   90.00
_cell.angle_gamma   90.00
#
_symmetry.space_group_name_H-M   'P 1'
#
loop_
_entity.id
_entity.type
_entity.pdbx_description
1 polymer ?
#
loop_
_entity_poly.entity_id
_entity_poly.type
_entity_poly.pdbx_seq_one_letter_code
_entity_poly.pdbx_strand_id
1 'polypeptide(L)' 'VLRYVHPDEFAELREIGYELGFDYVESGPLVRSSYHSEKHVFEGYGRNKWMAEKEMREAV' A
#
# COMPACT_ATOMS: atom_id res chain seq x y z
N VAL A 1 -4.04 -6.01 -24.36
CA VAL A 1 -3.85 -6.26 -22.91
C VAL A 1 -3.13 -7.59 -22.77
N LEU A 2 -2.05 -7.65 -21.98
CA LEU A 2 -1.26 -8.88 -21.80
C LEU A 2 -1.78 -9.76 -20.66
N ARG A 3 -2.31 -9.16 -19.58
CA ARG A 3 -2.77 -9.85 -18.37
C ARG A 3 -3.72 -8.96 -17.55
N TYR A 4 -4.66 -9.57 -16.85
CA TYR A 4 -5.38 -8.97 -15.73
C TYR A 4 -4.77 -9.49 -14.43
N VAL A 5 -4.43 -8.59 -13.52
CA VAL A 5 -3.71 -8.89 -12.27
C VAL A 5 -4.73 -9.20 -11.17
N HIS A 6 -4.52 -10.28 -10.41
CA HIS A 6 -5.43 -10.66 -9.34
C HIS A 6 -5.30 -9.67 -8.16
N PRO A 7 -6.38 -9.36 -7.41
CA PRO A 7 -6.31 -8.51 -6.22
C PRO A 7 -5.22 -8.89 -5.22
N ASP A 8 -4.93 -10.18 -5.05
CA ASP A 8 -3.89 -10.65 -4.12
C ASP A 8 -2.48 -10.22 -4.52
N GLU A 9 -2.20 -10.16 -5.84
CA GLU A 9 -0.91 -9.67 -6.32
C GLU A 9 -0.75 -8.17 -6.00
N PHE A 10 -1.84 -7.38 -6.03
CA PHE A 10 -1.78 -5.99 -5.59
C PHE A 10 -1.50 -5.87 -4.09
N ALA A 11 -2.07 -6.77 -3.27
CA ALA A 11 -1.80 -6.81 -1.84
C ALA A 11 -0.32 -7.15 -1.57
N GLU A 12 0.26 -8.10 -2.30
CA GLU A 12 1.69 -8.42 -2.21
C GLU A 12 2.57 -7.22 -2.61
N LEU A 13 2.25 -6.55 -3.73
CA LEU A 13 2.98 -5.37 -4.18
C LEU A 13 2.90 -4.20 -3.19
N ARG A 14 1.78 -4.06 -2.47
CA ARG A 14 1.65 -3.08 -1.38
C ARG A 14 2.66 -3.37 -0.27
N GLU A 15 2.74 -4.62 0.18
CA GLU A 15 3.68 -5.03 1.23
C GLU A 15 5.12 -4.80 0.79
N ILE A 16 5.49 -5.23 -0.41
CA ILE A 16 6.82 -5.01 -0.99
C ILE A 16 7.14 -3.50 -1.04
N GLY A 17 6.20 -2.66 -1.45
CA GLY A 17 6.41 -1.21 -1.52
C GLY A 17 6.76 -0.60 -0.15
N TYR A 18 6.04 -1.00 0.90
CA TYR A 18 6.36 -0.53 2.25
C TYR A 18 7.69 -1.08 2.78
N GLU A 19 8.02 -2.34 2.46
CA GLU A 19 9.30 -2.96 2.83
C GLU A 19 10.50 -2.29 2.13
N LEU A 20 10.32 -1.81 0.89
CA LEU A 20 11.30 -0.99 0.17
C LEU A 20 11.45 0.41 0.77
N GLY A 21 10.55 0.83 1.67
CA GLY A 21 10.62 2.08 2.41
C GLY A 21 9.85 3.24 1.80
N PHE A 22 8.92 3.00 0.86
CA PHE A 22 7.98 4.04 0.43
C PHE A 22 7.10 4.49 1.60
N ASP A 23 6.84 5.79 1.66
CA ASP A 23 6.07 6.37 2.76
C ASP A 23 4.55 6.11 2.65
N TYR A 24 4.02 6.11 1.43
CA TYR A 24 2.65 5.75 1.14
C TYR A 24 2.57 4.94 -0.15
N VAL A 25 1.87 3.81 -0.09
CA VAL A 25 1.67 2.88 -1.21
C VAL A 25 0.18 2.63 -1.39
N GLU A 26 -0.31 2.94 -2.59
CA GLU A 26 -1.67 2.64 -3.04
C GLU A 26 -1.58 1.60 -4.17
N SER A 27 -2.14 0.41 -3.94
CA SER A 27 -2.01 -0.74 -4.85
C SER A 27 -3.35 -1.44 -4.99
N GLY A 28 -3.92 -1.42 -6.19
CA GLY A 28 -5.20 -2.06 -6.49
C GLY A 28 -5.62 -1.93 -7.96
N PRO A 29 -6.58 -2.74 -8.43
CA PRO A 29 -6.93 -2.83 -9.86
C PRO A 29 -7.40 -1.50 -10.50
N LEU A 30 -8.02 -0.64 -9.69
CA LEU A 30 -8.61 0.62 -10.14
C LEU A 30 -7.75 1.85 -9.78
N VAL A 31 -6.62 1.66 -9.11
CA VAL A 31 -5.75 2.76 -8.68
C VAL A 31 -5.23 3.53 -9.90
N ARG A 32 -5.19 4.85 -9.75
CA ARG A 32 -4.64 5.81 -10.71
C ARG A 32 -3.80 6.82 -9.94
N SER A 33 -2.92 7.54 -10.62
CA SER A 33 -1.99 8.47 -9.98
C SER A 33 -2.65 9.57 -9.13
N SER A 34 -3.87 9.98 -9.47
CA SER A 34 -4.62 10.99 -8.69
C SER A 34 -5.46 10.41 -7.55
N TYR A 35 -5.65 9.09 -7.51
CA TYR A 35 -6.52 8.46 -6.52
C TYR A 35 -5.90 8.58 -5.13
N HIS A 36 -6.63 9.19 -4.19
CA HIS A 36 -6.16 9.50 -2.84
C HIS A 36 -4.81 10.24 -2.77
N SER A 37 -4.47 11.03 -3.81
CA SER A 37 -3.20 11.76 -3.86
C SER A 37 -2.97 12.69 -2.66
N GLU A 38 -4.04 13.16 -2.02
CA GLU A 38 -3.99 13.95 -0.78
C GLU A 38 -3.31 13.23 0.39
N LYS A 39 -3.21 11.89 0.39
CA LYS A 39 -2.53 11.14 1.46
C LYS A 39 -1.01 11.10 1.29
N HIS A 40 -0.50 11.37 0.09
CA HIS A 40 0.92 11.36 -0.21
C HIS A 40 1.65 12.62 0.28
N VAL A 41 0.92 13.65 0.74
CA VAL A 41 1.51 14.94 1.17
C VAL A 41 1.84 14.97 2.67
N PHE A 42 1.45 13.95 3.42
CA PHE A 42 1.69 13.85 4.85
C PHE A 42 2.76 12.80 5.14
N GLU A 43 3.92 13.25 5.60
CA GLU A 43 5.03 12.37 5.96
C GLU A 43 4.62 11.35 7.03
N GLY A 44 4.99 10.08 6.80
CA GLY A 44 4.75 8.98 7.71
C GLY A 44 3.34 8.41 7.64
N TYR A 45 2.41 9.01 6.88
CA TYR A 45 0.99 8.64 6.96
C TYR A 45 0.73 7.17 6.59
N GLY A 46 1.24 6.71 5.43
CA GLY A 46 1.05 5.34 4.99
C GLY A 46 1.84 4.35 5.82
N ARG A 47 3.11 4.66 6.06
CA ARG A 47 4.04 3.81 6.78
C ARG A 47 3.61 3.56 8.22
N ASN A 48 3.24 4.61 8.96
CA ASN A 48 2.81 4.47 10.35
C ASN A 48 1.53 3.62 10.45
N LYS A 49 0.59 3.82 9.52
CA LYS A 49 -0.62 3.01 9.45
C LYS A 49 -0.31 1.54 9.16
N TRP A 50 0.57 1.27 8.19
CA TRP A 50 0.99 -0.09 7.85
C TRP A 50 1.72 -0.79 9.00
N MET A 51 2.60 -0.09 9.71
CA MET A 51 3.26 -0.63 10.91
C MET A 51 2.25 -0.98 12.00
N ALA A 52 1.29 -0.10 12.29
CA ALA A 52 0.23 -0.38 13.25
C ALA A 52 -0.63 -1.59 12.84
N GLU A 53 -0.96 -1.73 11.55
CA GLU A 53 -1.66 -2.91 11.02
C GLU A 53 -0.85 -4.20 11.20
N LYS A 54 0.48 -4.17 11.02
CA LYS A 54 1.37 -5.33 11.25
C LYS A 54 1.44 -5.68 12.74
N GLU A 55 1.67 -4.70 13.60
CA GLU A 55 1.70 -4.90 15.06
C GLU A 55 0.41 -5.55 15.56
N MET A 56 -0.76 -5.08 15.08
CA MET A 56 -2.04 -5.69 15.45
C MET A 56 -2.21 -7.12 14.95
N ARG A 57 -1.66 -7.48 13.79
CA ARG A 57 -1.70 -8.86 13.26
C ARG A 57 -0.81 -9.81 14.04
N GLU A 58 0.33 -9.33 14.53
CA GLU A 58 1.28 -10.13 15.33
C GLU A 58 0.82 -10.33 16.78
N ALA A 59 -0.05 -9.46 17.28
CA ALA A 59 -0.60 -9.52 18.64
C ALA A 59 -1.77 -10.51 18.82
N VAL A 60 -2.19 -11.20 17.75
CA VAL A 60 -3.28 -12.20 17.74
C VAL A 60 -2.71 -13.59 17.52
#